data_AF-D2KYX3-F1
#
_entry.id   AF-D2KYX3-F1
#
_cell.length_a   1.000
_cell.length_b   1.000
_cell.length_c   1.000
_cell.angle_alpha   90.00
_cell.angle_beta   90.00
_cell.angle_gamma   90.00
#
_symmetry.space_group_name_H-M   'P 1'
#
loop_
_entity.id
_entity.type
_entity.pdbx_description
1 polymer ?
#
loop_
_entity_poly.entity_id
_entity_poly.type
_entity_poly.pdbx_seq_one_letter_code
_entity_poly.pdbx_strand_id
1 'polypeptide(L)'
;MPSMMNVLYYPQKPLGTTRSMEYLRFRELPAGQNAIVAIACYSGYNQEDSVIMNQTSIDRGLFRSLFYRAYTEQEKRIGVNVLEQFEKPTRADTMRLKAGTYDKLDDDGVVAPGVRVSGDDIIIGKTAPIPSDAKELGQKTVLHTKRDVSTPLRSTENGIVDQVLFTTNTEGLRFVKVRTRTTKVPQIGDKFASRHGQKGTIGITYRQEDMPFTRDGLTPDIIINPHAIPSRMTIAHLVECLLSKVGAINGCEGDATPFTDVTVDQVSNLL
;
A
#
# COMPACT_ATOMS: atom_id res chain seq x y z
N MET A 1 12.88 -5.68 -9.45
CA MET A 1 11.85 -4.80 -8.84
C MET A 1 10.45 -5.36 -9.09
N PRO A 2 9.64 -5.60 -8.05
CA PRO A 2 8.26 -6.07 -8.20
C PRO A 2 7.37 -5.02 -8.87
N SER A 3 6.22 -5.45 -9.42
CA SER A 3 5.24 -4.56 -10.06
C SER A 3 4.49 -3.70 -9.04
N MET A 4 4.09 -4.29 -7.91
CA MET A 4 3.45 -3.61 -6.79
C MET A 4 3.98 -4.18 -5.47
N MET A 5 4.05 -3.34 -4.45
CA MET A 5 4.48 -3.75 -3.11
C MET A 5 3.81 -2.86 -2.05
N ASN A 6 3.28 -3.48 -1.00
CA ASN A 6 2.79 -2.76 0.19
C ASN A 6 3.73 -3.08 1.36
N VAL A 7 4.22 -2.04 2.04
CA VAL A 7 5.12 -2.17 3.19
C VAL A 7 4.55 -1.40 4.36
N LEU A 8 4.28 -2.07 5.48
CA LEU A 8 3.81 -1.43 6.70
C LEU A 8 4.94 -0.62 7.34
N TYR A 9 4.63 0.57 7.88
CA TYR A 9 5.65 1.48 8.45
C TYR A 9 6.31 0.90 9.70
N TYR A 10 5.50 0.41 10.64
CA TYR A 10 5.97 -0.10 11.92
C TYR A 10 5.40 -1.49 12.20
N PRO A 11 5.89 -2.55 11.51
CA PRO A 11 5.53 -3.91 11.84
C PRO A 11 5.91 -4.24 13.29
N GLN A 12 5.03 -4.95 14.00
CA GLN A 12 5.27 -5.39 15.37
C GLN A 12 5.12 -6.89 15.50
N LYS A 13 5.97 -7.49 16.34
CA LYS A 13 5.78 -8.88 16.78
C LYS A 13 4.42 -9.02 17.50
N PRO A 14 3.67 -10.11 17.27
CA PRO A 14 2.45 -10.37 18.03
C PRO A 14 2.81 -10.73 19.48
N LEU A 15 1.95 -10.36 20.43
CA LEU A 15 2.12 -10.74 21.84
C LEU A 15 1.82 -12.23 22.08
N GLY A 16 0.84 -12.79 21.35
CA GLY A 16 0.54 -14.22 21.33
C GLY A 16 1.21 -14.91 20.15
N THR A 17 2.26 -15.69 20.41
CA THR A 17 3.05 -16.41 19.39
C THR A 17 2.85 -17.91 19.50
N THR A 18 2.87 -18.63 18.37
CA THR A 18 2.94 -20.10 18.39
C THR A 18 4.39 -20.55 18.20
N ARG A 19 4.75 -21.74 18.68
CA ARG A 19 6.10 -22.30 18.48
C ARG A 19 6.46 -22.44 16.99
N SER A 20 5.48 -22.71 16.13
CA SER A 20 5.70 -22.78 14.68
C SER A 20 6.14 -21.44 14.07
N MET A 21 5.75 -20.31 14.67
CA MET A 21 6.14 -18.97 14.18
C MET A 21 7.64 -18.72 14.29
N GLU A 22 8.33 -19.40 15.22
CA GLU A 22 9.78 -19.30 15.36
C GLU A 22 10.50 -19.92 14.16
N TYR A 23 10.08 -21.12 13.74
CA TYR A 23 10.64 -21.77 12.56
C TYR A 23 10.33 -21.02 11.26
N LEU A 24 9.17 -20.37 11.18
CA LEU A 24 8.76 -19.55 10.03
C LEU A 24 9.40 -18.16 10.01
N ARG A 25 10.15 -17.79 11.06
CA ARG A 25 10.73 -16.46 11.23
C ARG A 25 9.70 -15.32 11.20
N PHE A 26 8.47 -15.60 11.64
CA PHE A 26 7.38 -14.62 11.62
C PHE A 26 7.59 -13.52 12.67
N ARG A 27 8.36 -13.80 13.73
CA ARG A 27 8.72 -12.79 14.73
C ARG A 27 9.70 -11.77 14.17
N GLU A 28 10.62 -12.21 13.32
CA GLU A 28 11.62 -11.39 12.66
C GLU A 28 11.03 -10.60 11.49
N LEU A 29 10.04 -11.16 10.78
CA LEU A 29 9.33 -10.51 9.67
C LEU A 29 7.81 -10.46 9.92
N PRO A 30 7.35 -9.65 10.89
CA PRO A 30 5.94 -9.57 11.23
C PRO A 30 5.14 -8.79 10.18
N ALA A 31 3.82 -9.01 10.18
CA ALA A 31 2.92 -8.46 9.16
C ALA A 31 1.74 -7.62 9.74
N GLY A 32 1.81 -7.22 11.01
CA GLY A 32 0.73 -6.47 11.67
C GLY A 32 1.21 -5.56 12.80
N GLN A 33 0.25 -4.99 13.54
CA GLN A 33 0.49 -4.20 14.74
C GLN A 33 -0.45 -4.68 15.85
N ASN A 34 0.02 -4.60 17.10
CA ASN A 34 -0.82 -4.83 18.26
C ASN A 34 -1.68 -3.58 18.48
N ALA A 35 -2.99 -3.76 18.63
CA ALA A 35 -3.93 -2.67 18.86
C ALA A 35 -4.70 -2.91 20.17
N ILE A 36 -5.05 -1.83 20.86
CA ILE A 36 -5.93 -1.89 22.02
C ILE A 36 -7.37 -1.93 21.54
N VAL A 37 -8.06 -3.04 21.78
CA VAL A 37 -9.43 -3.28 21.29
C VAL A 37 -10.42 -3.21 22.44
N ALA A 38 -11.49 -2.42 22.27
CA ALA A 38 -12.67 -2.42 23.13
C ALA A 38 -13.83 -3.14 22.44
N ILE A 39 -14.58 -3.94 23.21
CA ILE A 39 -15.80 -4.62 22.74
C ILE A 39 -16.99 -3.89 23.35
N ALA A 40 -17.64 -3.01 22.56
CA ALA A 40 -18.74 -2.18 23.05
C ALA A 40 -19.64 -1.71 21.89
N CYS A 41 -20.94 -1.55 22.15
CA CYS A 41 -21.82 -0.82 21.25
C CYS A 41 -21.58 0.67 21.44
N TYR A 42 -21.12 1.37 20.40
CA TYR A 42 -20.78 2.79 20.50
C TYR A 42 -21.23 3.57 19.26
N SER A 43 -22.03 4.61 19.43
CA SER A 43 -22.52 5.53 18.37
C SER A 43 -23.26 4.91 17.16
N GLY A 44 -23.41 3.59 17.09
CA GLY A 44 -24.05 2.87 15.97
C GLY A 44 -23.14 2.60 14.78
N TYR A 45 -21.99 3.27 14.66
CA TYR A 45 -21.05 3.15 13.52
C TYR A 45 -20.11 1.94 13.57
N ASN A 46 -20.37 0.96 14.45
CA ASN A 46 -19.69 -0.32 14.48
C ASN A 46 -20.62 -1.52 14.21
N GLN A 47 -21.81 -1.30 13.64
CA GLN A 47 -22.72 -2.38 13.24
C GLN A 47 -22.29 -3.02 11.90
N GLU A 48 -22.81 -4.22 11.59
CA GLU A 48 -22.64 -4.86 10.27
C GLU A 48 -21.18 -4.91 9.77
N ASP A 49 -20.28 -5.50 10.56
CA ASP A 49 -18.84 -5.62 10.25
C ASP A 49 -18.08 -4.29 10.08
N SER A 50 -18.63 -3.17 10.53
CA SER A 50 -17.87 -1.94 10.67
C SER A 50 -17.13 -1.86 12.02
N VAL A 51 -15.98 -1.18 12.01
CA VAL A 51 -15.21 -0.90 13.22
C VAL A 51 -15.01 0.60 13.37
N ILE A 52 -14.97 1.06 14.61
CA ILE A 52 -14.62 2.44 14.95
C ILE A 52 -13.14 2.48 15.26
N MET A 53 -12.41 3.43 14.68
CA MET A 53 -10.95 3.56 14.89
C MET A 53 -10.60 4.92 15.48
N ASN A 54 -9.56 4.95 16.32
CA ASN A 54 -9.05 6.17 16.93
C ASN A 54 -8.25 6.99 15.91
N GLN A 55 -8.79 8.15 15.52
CA GLN A 55 -8.15 9.10 14.60
C GLN A 55 -6.80 9.56 15.12
N THR A 56 -6.68 9.82 16.42
CA THR A 56 -5.41 10.27 17.02
C THR A 56 -4.34 9.17 16.92
N SER A 57 -4.71 7.89 17.03
CA SER A 57 -3.78 6.78 16.78
C SER A 57 -3.35 6.70 15.31
N ILE A 58 -4.28 6.90 14.36
CA ILE A 58 -3.97 6.98 12.92
C ILE A 58 -3.02 8.16 12.61
N ASP A 59 -3.26 9.31 13.25
CA ASP A 59 -2.44 10.52 13.11
C ASP A 59 -1.00 10.30 13.62
N ARG A 60 -0.85 9.48 14.67
CA ARG A 60 0.44 9.04 15.23
C ARG A 60 1.13 7.96 14.38
N GLY A 61 0.45 7.39 13.39
CA GLY A 61 1.04 6.43 12.44
C GLY A 61 0.56 4.99 12.53
N LEU A 62 -0.50 4.71 13.31
CA LEU A 62 -1.13 3.39 13.36
C LEU A 62 -1.55 2.97 11.94
N PHE A 63 -1.16 1.75 11.56
CA PHE A 63 -1.42 1.08 10.28
C PHE A 63 -1.04 1.84 8.99
N ARG A 64 -0.17 2.85 9.06
CA ARG A 64 0.35 3.50 7.84
C ARG A 64 1.20 2.55 7.01
N SER A 65 1.03 2.59 5.70
CA SER A 65 1.80 1.76 4.76
C SER A 65 2.36 2.57 3.58
N LEU A 66 3.46 2.08 3.00
CA LEU A 66 4.01 2.53 1.74
C LEU A 66 3.50 1.63 0.64
N PHE A 67 2.90 2.22 -0.39
CA PHE A 67 2.56 1.55 -1.62
C PHE A 67 3.58 1.93 -2.70
N TYR A 68 4.21 0.92 -3.29
CA TYR A 68 5.11 1.06 -4.41
C TYR A 68 4.48 0.50 -5.67
N ARG A 69 4.73 1.16 -6.79
CA ARG A 69 4.40 0.66 -8.12
C ARG A 69 5.53 0.89 -9.10
N ALA A 70 5.88 -0.13 -9.86
CA ALA A 70 6.87 -0.04 -10.92
C ALA A 70 6.22 -0.03 -12.30
N TYR A 71 6.64 0.90 -13.14
CA TYR A 71 6.32 1.01 -14.55
C TYR A 71 7.55 0.57 -15.35
N THR A 72 7.33 -0.20 -16.40
CA THR A 72 8.40 -0.75 -17.24
C THR A 72 8.13 -0.45 -18.68
N GLU A 73 9.11 0.11 -19.38
CA GLU A 73 9.08 0.32 -20.82
C GLU A 73 10.38 -0.15 -21.44
N GLN A 74 10.30 -0.54 -22.70
CA GLN A 74 11.46 -0.96 -23.50
C GLN A 74 11.37 -0.39 -24.89
N GLU A 75 12.50 -0.07 -25.51
CA GLU A 75 12.54 0.26 -26.93
C GLU A 75 12.12 -0.97 -27.74
N LYS A 76 11.34 -0.76 -28.80
CA LYS A 76 11.00 -1.81 -29.77
C LYS A 76 11.69 -1.53 -31.10
N ARG A 77 12.12 -2.61 -31.75
CA ARG A 77 12.49 -2.59 -33.17
C ARG A 77 11.22 -2.71 -34.00
N ILE A 78 10.94 -1.71 -34.83
CA ILE A 78 9.92 -1.75 -35.87
C ILE A 78 10.64 -2.01 -37.20
N GLY A 79 10.54 -3.21 -37.74
CA GLY A 79 11.24 -3.60 -38.97
C GLY A 79 12.76 -3.69 -38.81
N VAL A 80 13.52 -3.22 -39.80
CA VAL A 80 14.98 -3.42 -39.90
C VAL A 80 15.79 -2.32 -39.18
N ASN A 81 15.31 -1.07 -39.16
CA ASN A 81 16.09 0.09 -38.66
C ASN A 81 15.30 1.09 -37.79
N VAL A 82 13.98 0.94 -37.64
CA VAL A 82 13.16 1.94 -36.94
C VAL A 82 13.11 1.58 -35.46
N LEU A 83 13.85 2.31 -34.64
CA LEU A 83 13.88 2.15 -33.19
C LEU A 83 12.98 3.19 -32.53
N GLU A 84 12.10 2.74 -31.64
CA GLU A 84 11.51 3.64 -30.64
C GLU A 84 12.64 4.17 -29.74
N GLN A 85 12.57 5.42 -29.33
CA GLN A 85 13.60 6.06 -28.51
C GLN A 85 13.00 6.68 -27.25
N PHE A 86 13.74 6.63 -26.16
CA PHE A 86 13.46 7.41 -24.96
C PHE A 86 14.03 8.81 -25.15
N GLU A 87 13.15 9.80 -25.13
CA GLU A 87 13.48 11.22 -25.23
C GLU A 87 12.27 12.04 -24.77
N LYS A 88 12.47 13.33 -24.53
CA LYS A 88 11.39 14.27 -24.21
C LYS A 88 10.65 14.67 -25.50
N PRO A 89 9.39 14.24 -25.72
CA PRO A 89 8.68 14.59 -26.93
C PRO A 89 8.26 16.07 -26.89
N THR A 90 8.38 16.76 -28.01
CA THR A 90 7.98 18.17 -28.13
C THR A 90 6.82 18.35 -29.09
N ARG A 91 6.03 19.41 -28.90
CA ARG A 91 4.93 19.76 -29.81
C ARG A 91 5.40 20.08 -31.24
N ALA A 92 6.68 20.39 -31.41
CA ALA A 92 7.24 20.79 -32.70
C ALA A 92 7.61 19.60 -33.60
N ASP A 93 7.97 18.44 -33.02
CA ASP A 93 8.48 17.28 -33.75
C ASP A 93 7.59 16.02 -33.61
N THR A 94 6.69 16.00 -32.63
CA THR A 94 5.93 14.82 -32.23
C THR A 94 4.42 14.97 -32.47
N MET A 95 3.86 14.00 -33.21
CA MET A 95 2.41 13.84 -33.43
C MET A 95 1.71 13.19 -32.25
N ARG A 96 0.43 13.56 -32.06
CA ARG A 96 -0.52 12.90 -31.14
C ARG A 96 -0.03 12.83 -29.68
N LEU A 97 0.54 13.93 -29.20
CA LEU A 97 0.87 14.07 -27.78
C LEU A 97 -0.36 13.79 -26.92
N LYS A 98 -0.15 13.06 -25.82
CA LYS A 98 -1.19 12.82 -24.83
C LYS A 98 -1.51 14.12 -24.08
N ALA A 99 -2.69 14.17 -23.46
CA ALA A 99 -3.15 15.33 -22.68
C ALA A 99 -2.44 15.48 -21.31
N GLY A 100 -1.25 14.89 -21.15
CA GLY A 100 -0.48 14.87 -19.91
C GLY A 100 0.60 15.94 -19.84
N THR A 101 1.23 16.04 -18.67
CA THR A 101 2.37 16.96 -18.43
C THR A 101 3.68 16.29 -18.81
N TYR A 102 4.46 16.92 -19.70
CA TYR A 102 5.81 16.45 -20.11
C TYR A 102 6.94 17.27 -19.47
N ASP A 103 6.61 18.35 -18.75
CA ASP A 103 7.59 19.29 -18.19
C ASP A 103 8.54 18.64 -17.18
N LYS A 104 8.06 17.58 -16.51
CA LYS A 104 8.77 16.82 -15.47
C LYS A 104 9.78 15.81 -16.02
N LEU A 105 9.81 15.60 -17.33
CA LEU A 105 10.78 14.73 -17.98
C LEU A 105 12.10 15.46 -18.18
N ASP A 106 13.19 14.75 -17.93
CA ASP A 106 14.53 15.18 -18.32
C ASP A 106 14.77 14.88 -19.82
N ASP A 107 15.94 15.25 -20.34
CA ASP A 107 16.29 15.12 -21.76
C ASP A 107 16.34 13.65 -22.22
N ASP A 108 16.57 12.72 -21.30
CA ASP A 108 16.53 11.28 -21.54
C ASP A 108 15.10 10.72 -21.63
N GLY A 109 14.08 11.57 -21.48
CA GLY A 109 12.68 11.19 -21.52
C GLY A 109 12.20 10.46 -20.26
N VAL A 110 12.87 10.59 -19.12
CA VAL A 110 12.43 9.94 -17.87
C VAL A 110 12.39 10.95 -16.73
N VAL A 111 11.46 10.75 -15.79
CA VAL A 111 11.36 11.59 -14.59
C VAL A 111 12.47 11.27 -13.59
N ALA A 112 13.14 12.27 -13.05
CA ALA A 112 14.16 12.08 -12.02
C ALA A 112 13.58 11.53 -10.68
N PRO A 113 14.35 10.73 -9.92
CA PRO A 113 14.01 10.38 -8.54
C PRO A 113 13.79 11.62 -7.66
N GLY A 114 12.77 11.58 -6.80
CA GLY A 114 12.39 12.68 -5.91
C GLY A 114 11.29 13.59 -6.47
N VAL A 115 10.99 13.54 -7.77
CA VAL A 115 9.95 14.36 -8.39
C VAL A 115 8.55 13.86 -7.97
N ARG A 116 7.66 14.80 -7.66
CA ARG A 116 6.24 14.50 -7.38
C ARG A 116 5.47 14.38 -8.69
N VAL A 117 4.78 13.26 -8.87
CA VAL A 117 3.97 12.92 -10.04
C VAL A 117 2.53 12.62 -9.64
N SER A 118 1.57 12.99 -10.47
CA SER A 118 0.13 12.87 -10.20
C SER A 118 -0.69 12.72 -11.47
N GLY A 119 -1.73 11.87 -11.42
CA GLY A 119 -2.76 11.82 -12.45
C GLY A 119 -2.20 11.47 -13.83
N ASP A 120 -2.28 12.41 -14.75
CA ASP A 120 -1.91 12.24 -16.15
C ASP A 120 -0.46 12.70 -16.46
N ASP A 121 0.36 12.93 -15.44
CA ASP A 121 1.79 13.24 -15.63
C ASP A 121 2.50 12.11 -16.37
N ILE A 122 3.33 12.48 -17.35
CA ILE A 122 4.12 11.55 -18.14
C ILE A 122 5.36 11.17 -17.34
N ILE A 123 5.54 9.88 -17.08
CA ILE A 123 6.68 9.35 -16.31
C ILE A 123 7.79 8.79 -17.20
N ILE A 124 7.43 8.34 -18.41
CA ILE A 124 8.37 7.82 -19.40
C ILE A 124 7.97 8.42 -20.76
N GLY A 125 8.71 9.41 -21.21
CA GLY A 125 8.71 9.97 -22.55
C GLY A 125 9.28 8.98 -23.55
N LYS A 126 8.51 8.68 -24.59
CA LYS A 126 8.90 7.71 -25.62
C LYS A 126 8.30 8.08 -26.95
N THR A 127 9.12 8.05 -28.00
CA THR A 127 8.71 8.38 -29.36
C THR A 127 8.92 7.20 -30.29
N ALA A 128 8.04 7.07 -31.29
CA ALA A 128 8.17 6.13 -32.39
C ALA A 128 8.31 6.91 -33.70
N PRO A 129 9.29 6.59 -34.56
CA PRO A 129 9.42 7.27 -35.85
C PRO A 129 8.24 6.93 -36.76
N ILE A 130 7.74 7.92 -37.50
CA ILE A 130 6.67 7.73 -38.49
C ILE A 130 7.32 7.50 -39.86
N PRO A 131 6.97 6.42 -40.59
CA PRO A 131 7.44 6.22 -41.97
C PRO A 131 7.11 7.41 -42.87
N SER A 132 8.02 7.73 -43.80
CA SER A 132 7.83 8.81 -44.79
C SER A 132 6.55 8.62 -45.61
N ASP A 133 6.21 7.37 -45.92
CA ASP A 133 5.13 6.99 -46.84
C ASP A 133 3.74 6.93 -46.17
N ALA A 134 3.69 7.07 -44.84
CA ALA A 134 2.45 7.09 -44.08
C ALA A 134 1.75 8.44 -44.23
N LYS A 135 0.78 8.52 -45.15
CA LYS A 135 -0.15 9.66 -45.26
C LYS A 135 -1.21 9.60 -44.15
N GLU A 136 -0.89 10.14 -42.98
CA GLU A 136 -1.87 10.31 -41.90
C GLU A 136 -2.80 11.51 -42.17
N LEU A 137 -3.83 11.28 -43.00
CA LEU A 137 -5.06 12.08 -43.16
C LEU A 137 -4.93 13.63 -43.11
N GLY A 138 -3.81 14.21 -43.55
CA GLY A 138 -3.64 15.66 -43.64
C GLY A 138 -3.34 16.41 -42.33
N GLN A 139 -3.14 15.70 -41.20
CA GLN A 139 -2.73 16.33 -39.92
C GLN A 139 -1.20 16.42 -39.75
N LYS A 140 -0.44 15.81 -40.65
CA LYS A 140 1.03 15.78 -40.62
C LYS A 140 1.61 17.05 -41.24
N THR A 141 2.29 17.86 -40.44
CA THR A 141 3.18 18.93 -40.91
C THR A 141 4.53 18.32 -41.31
N VAL A 142 5.28 18.94 -42.23
CA VAL A 142 6.63 18.45 -42.66
C VAL A 142 7.59 18.23 -41.49
N LEU A 143 7.41 19.00 -40.41
CA LEU A 143 8.23 18.96 -39.19
C LEU A 143 7.94 17.74 -38.29
N HIS A 144 6.75 17.14 -38.41
CA HIS A 144 6.33 16.06 -37.53
C HIS A 144 6.84 14.71 -38.02
N THR A 145 7.96 14.27 -37.44
CA THR A 145 8.67 13.04 -37.82
C THR A 145 8.41 11.87 -36.87
N LYS A 146 7.90 12.17 -35.66
CA LYS A 146 7.73 11.21 -34.58
C LYS A 146 6.29 11.13 -34.10
N ARG A 147 5.91 10.01 -33.50
CA ARG A 147 4.64 9.79 -32.81
C ARG A 147 4.90 9.57 -31.33
N ASP A 148 4.06 10.15 -30.50
CA ASP A 148 4.11 9.93 -29.06
C ASP A 148 3.60 8.53 -28.66
N VAL A 149 4.44 7.78 -27.96
CA VAL A 149 4.15 6.46 -27.35
C VAL A 149 4.52 6.47 -25.86
N SER A 150 4.53 7.65 -25.24
CA SER A 150 4.92 7.85 -23.85
C SER A 150 3.98 7.18 -22.86
N THR A 151 4.46 6.83 -21.68
CA THR A 151 3.67 6.18 -20.63
C THR A 151 3.34 7.17 -19.50
N PRO A 152 2.05 7.49 -19.28
CA PRO A 152 1.62 8.30 -18.14
C PRO A 152 1.56 7.48 -16.85
N LEU A 153 1.48 8.19 -15.72
CA LEU A 153 1.00 7.62 -14.48
C LEU A 153 -0.48 7.17 -14.64
N ARG A 154 -0.98 6.33 -13.72
CA ARG A 154 -2.42 6.04 -13.69
C ARG A 154 -3.16 7.26 -13.14
N SER A 155 -4.27 7.61 -13.77
CA SER A 155 -5.07 8.80 -13.44
C SER A 155 -5.53 8.88 -11.98
N THR A 156 -5.79 7.74 -11.33
CA THR A 156 -6.23 7.66 -9.93
C THR A 156 -5.08 7.63 -8.93
N GLU A 157 -3.83 7.74 -9.38
CA GLU A 157 -2.65 7.59 -8.56
C GLU A 157 -1.80 8.85 -8.55
N ASN A 158 -1.09 9.01 -7.45
CA ASN A 158 -0.15 10.09 -7.22
C ASN A 158 0.94 9.59 -6.26
N GLY A 159 2.12 10.17 -6.36
CA GLY A 159 3.25 9.77 -5.55
C GLY A 159 4.52 10.53 -5.87
N ILE A 160 5.62 9.99 -5.39
CA ILE A 160 6.96 10.49 -5.64
C ILE A 160 7.73 9.40 -6.38
N VAL A 161 8.52 9.79 -7.37
CA VAL A 161 9.44 8.88 -8.04
C VAL A 161 10.50 8.45 -7.03
N ASP A 162 10.60 7.15 -6.78
CA ASP A 162 11.47 6.58 -5.77
C ASP A 162 12.79 6.08 -6.37
N GLN A 163 12.72 5.37 -7.50
CA GLN A 163 13.89 4.82 -8.15
C GLN A 163 13.67 4.69 -9.65
N VAL A 164 14.68 5.08 -10.44
CA VAL A 164 14.73 4.87 -11.88
C VAL A 164 15.87 3.92 -12.18
N LEU A 165 15.62 2.91 -13.02
CA LEU A 165 16.61 1.94 -13.45
C LEU A 165 16.66 1.91 -14.97
N PHE A 166 17.82 2.19 -15.53
CA PHE A 166 18.14 1.93 -16.93
C PHE A 166 18.94 0.62 -17.02
N THR A 167 18.55 -0.24 -17.95
CA THR A 167 19.29 -1.46 -18.29
C THR A 167 19.11 -1.76 -19.77
N THR A 168 19.77 -2.80 -20.26
CA THR A 168 19.61 -3.33 -21.60
C THR A 168 19.05 -4.74 -21.54
N ASN A 169 18.10 -5.05 -22.41
CA ASN A 169 17.62 -6.42 -22.54
C ASN A 169 18.65 -7.31 -23.25
N THR A 170 18.42 -8.62 -23.30
CA THR A 170 19.29 -9.61 -23.98
C THR A 170 19.56 -9.28 -25.45
N GLU A 171 18.65 -8.54 -26.11
CA GLU A 171 18.76 -8.10 -27.50
C GLU A 171 19.52 -6.77 -27.68
N GLY A 172 20.05 -6.19 -26.59
CA GLY A 172 20.76 -4.91 -26.58
C GLY A 172 19.87 -3.67 -26.65
N LEU A 173 18.55 -3.83 -26.50
CA LEU A 173 17.57 -2.74 -26.50
C LEU A 173 17.51 -2.05 -25.13
N ARG A 174 17.37 -0.73 -25.10
CA ARG A 174 17.25 0.00 -23.82
C ARG A 174 15.93 -0.35 -23.15
N PHE A 175 16.00 -0.52 -21.84
CA PHE A 175 14.89 -0.86 -20.96
C PHE A 175 14.93 0.08 -19.76
N VAL A 176 13.79 0.69 -19.45
CA VAL A 176 13.65 1.56 -18.28
C VAL A 176 12.60 1.02 -17.33
N LYS A 177 12.88 1.13 -16.04
CA LYS A 177 11.94 0.83 -14.97
C LYS A 177 11.88 1.97 -13.97
N VAL A 178 10.70 2.57 -13.84
CA VAL A 178 10.44 3.68 -12.93
C VAL A 178 9.56 3.19 -11.79
N ARG A 179 10.07 3.24 -10.56
CA ARG A 179 9.31 2.95 -9.35
C ARG A 179 8.80 4.25 -8.74
N THR A 180 7.50 4.30 -8.49
CA THR A 180 6.84 5.35 -7.72
C THR A 180 6.48 4.83 -6.34
N ARG A 181 6.46 5.72 -5.35
CA ARG A 181 6.02 5.43 -3.99
C ARG A 181 4.95 6.42 -3.55
N THR A 182 4.02 5.94 -2.74
CA THR A 182 3.00 6.76 -2.09
C THR A 182 2.72 6.24 -0.69
N THR A 183 2.40 7.14 0.23
CA THR A 183 2.01 6.74 1.59
C THR A 183 0.51 6.60 1.65
N LYS A 184 0.05 5.46 2.16
CA LYS A 184 -1.35 5.17 2.42
C LYS A 184 -1.59 5.25 3.93
N VAL A 185 -2.35 6.27 4.31
CA VAL A 185 -2.87 6.43 5.67
C VAL A 185 -4.23 5.72 5.72
N PRO A 186 -4.55 4.96 6.78
CA PRO A 186 -5.87 4.36 6.95
C PRO A 186 -7.01 5.35 6.77
N GLN A 187 -8.02 4.97 6.00
CA GLN A 187 -9.20 5.77 5.69
C GLN A 187 -10.49 4.97 5.90
N ILE A 188 -11.62 5.68 5.99
CA ILE A 188 -12.96 5.08 6.03
C ILE A 188 -13.12 4.16 4.80
N GLY A 189 -13.59 2.94 5.04
CA GLY A 189 -13.71 1.90 4.02
C GLY A 189 -12.50 0.98 3.88
N ASP A 190 -11.35 1.32 4.46
CA ASP A 190 -10.21 0.40 4.52
C ASP A 190 -10.54 -0.82 5.38
N LYS A 191 -10.03 -1.98 4.96
CA LYS A 191 -10.33 -3.28 5.55
C LYS A 191 -9.25 -3.70 6.54
N PHE A 192 -9.70 -4.13 7.71
CA PHE A 192 -8.87 -4.72 8.75
C PHE A 192 -9.39 -6.09 9.14
N ALA A 193 -8.51 -6.95 9.64
CA ALA A 193 -8.90 -8.27 10.11
C ALA A 193 -8.12 -8.69 11.35
N SER A 194 -8.76 -9.46 12.23
CA SER A 194 -8.09 -10.22 13.28
C SER A 194 -7.53 -11.54 12.73
N ARG A 195 -6.72 -12.22 13.55
CA ARG A 195 -6.19 -13.56 13.24
C ARG A 195 -7.25 -14.67 13.27
N HIS A 196 -8.46 -14.36 13.73
CA HIS A 196 -9.55 -15.32 13.92
C HIS A 196 -10.70 -15.11 12.92
N GLY A 197 -10.39 -14.59 11.72
CA GLY A 197 -11.36 -14.44 10.64
C GLY A 197 -12.37 -13.30 10.82
N GLN A 198 -12.18 -12.43 11.81
CA GLN A 198 -13.00 -11.23 11.99
C GLN A 198 -12.49 -10.13 11.06
N LYS A 199 -13.16 -9.92 9.93
CA LYS A 199 -12.88 -8.82 9.00
C LYS A 199 -13.90 -7.70 9.15
N GLY A 200 -13.46 -6.47 8.97
CA GLY A 200 -14.34 -5.31 8.98
C GLY A 200 -13.74 -4.10 8.28
N THR A 201 -14.57 -3.11 7.96
CA THR A 201 -14.14 -1.82 7.41
C THR A 201 -14.18 -0.73 8.45
N ILE A 202 -13.31 0.27 8.37
CA ILE A 202 -13.45 1.47 9.19
C ILE A 202 -14.77 2.15 8.82
N GLY A 203 -15.71 2.21 9.77
CA GLY A 203 -17.01 2.88 9.60
C GLY A 203 -16.92 4.38 9.86
N ILE A 204 -16.25 4.75 10.96
CA ILE A 204 -15.97 6.14 11.34
C ILE A 204 -14.69 6.19 12.17
N THR A 205 -14.07 7.37 12.23
CA THR A 205 -12.95 7.67 13.12
C THR A 205 -13.31 8.77 14.11
N TYR A 206 -12.87 8.62 15.37
CA TYR A 206 -13.03 9.62 16.42
C TYR A 206 -11.68 10.00 16.98
N ARG A 207 -11.50 11.27 17.37
CA ARG A 207 -10.28 11.70 18.07
C ARG A 207 -10.30 11.22 19.52
N GLN A 208 -9.13 11.23 20.15
CA GLN A 208 -8.95 10.73 21.51
C GLN A 208 -9.91 11.40 22.53
N GLU A 209 -10.23 12.68 22.34
CA GLU A 209 -11.18 13.42 23.19
C GLU A 209 -12.63 12.91 23.14
N ASP A 210 -13.04 12.30 22.02
CA ASP A 210 -14.40 11.77 21.83
C ASP A 210 -14.46 10.26 22.13
N MET A 211 -13.33 9.60 22.31
CA MET A 211 -13.25 8.16 22.55
C MET A 211 -13.51 7.80 24.02
N PRO A 212 -14.17 6.67 24.31
CA PRO A 212 -14.31 6.18 25.67
C PRO A 212 -12.93 5.84 26.26
N PHE A 213 -12.73 6.09 27.55
CA PHE A 213 -11.47 5.84 28.25
C PHE A 213 -11.70 5.13 29.59
N THR A 214 -10.71 4.38 30.06
CA THR A 214 -10.75 3.73 31.38
C THR A 214 -10.46 4.73 32.50
N ARG A 215 -10.74 4.38 33.75
CA ARG A 215 -10.37 5.19 34.92
C ARG A 215 -8.89 5.59 34.94
N ASP A 216 -8.03 4.70 34.43
CA ASP A 216 -6.59 4.89 34.41
C ASP A 216 -6.11 5.67 33.15
N GLY A 217 -7.05 6.16 32.33
CA GLY A 217 -6.77 6.98 31.14
C GLY A 217 -6.45 6.20 29.86
N LEU A 218 -6.67 4.88 29.83
CA LEU A 218 -6.45 4.07 28.63
C LEU A 218 -7.58 4.30 27.61
N THR A 219 -7.24 4.75 26.42
CA THR A 219 -8.16 4.91 25.29
C THR A 219 -7.91 3.78 24.27
N PRO A 220 -8.95 3.09 23.75
CA PRO A 220 -8.75 2.04 22.75
C PRO A 220 -8.38 2.63 21.38
N ASP A 221 -7.69 1.82 20.58
CA ASP A 221 -7.40 2.12 19.17
C ASP A 221 -8.57 1.71 18.27
N ILE A 222 -9.26 0.62 18.62
CA ILE A 222 -10.36 0.06 17.84
C ILE A 222 -11.52 -0.31 18.77
N ILE A 223 -12.75 0.01 18.37
CA ILE A 223 -13.97 -0.46 19.03
C ILE A 223 -14.71 -1.39 18.07
N ILE A 224 -14.88 -2.64 18.49
CA ILE A 224 -15.66 -3.65 17.76
C ILE A 224 -17.01 -3.88 18.44
N ASN A 225 -17.99 -4.32 17.67
CA ASN A 225 -19.33 -4.57 18.18
C ASN A 225 -19.44 -5.94 18.86
N PRO A 226 -20.03 -6.01 20.08
CA PRO A 226 -20.24 -7.26 20.81
C PRO A 226 -21.00 -8.33 20.02
N HIS A 227 -21.94 -7.95 19.15
CA HIS A 227 -22.76 -8.89 18.38
C HIS A 227 -21.96 -9.76 17.40
N ALA A 228 -20.74 -9.34 17.04
CA ALA A 228 -19.84 -10.11 16.17
C ALA A 228 -19.21 -11.34 16.86
N ILE A 229 -19.27 -11.43 18.19
CA ILE A 229 -18.63 -12.51 18.96
C ILE A 229 -19.54 -13.75 19.09
N PRO A 230 -20.80 -13.66 19.57
CA PRO A 230 -21.67 -14.83 19.69
C PRO A 230 -21.99 -15.47 18.34
N SER A 231 -22.23 -14.63 17.32
CA SER A 231 -22.61 -15.08 15.97
C SER A 231 -21.51 -15.87 15.26
N ARG A 232 -20.24 -15.50 15.47
CA ARG A 232 -19.09 -16.14 14.80
C ARG A 232 -18.38 -17.17 15.67
N MET A 233 -18.74 -17.27 16.95
CA MET A 233 -18.17 -18.23 17.90
C MET A 233 -16.63 -18.17 17.97
N THR A 234 -16.05 -16.96 17.82
CA THR A 234 -14.59 -16.73 17.80
C THR A 234 -14.00 -16.62 19.20
N ILE A 235 -14.21 -17.63 20.04
CA ILE A 235 -13.75 -17.65 21.44
C ILE A 235 -12.23 -17.48 21.55
N ALA A 236 -11.46 -18.06 20.61
CA ALA A 236 -10.01 -17.92 20.56
C ALA A 236 -9.54 -16.46 20.46
N HIS A 237 -10.36 -15.56 19.88
CA HIS A 237 -10.05 -14.13 19.84
C HIS A 237 -10.10 -13.50 21.23
N LEU A 238 -11.09 -13.89 22.05
CA LEU A 238 -11.18 -13.43 23.44
C LEU A 238 -10.03 -13.97 24.29
N VAL A 239 -9.67 -15.24 24.09
CA VAL A 239 -8.53 -15.88 24.77
C VAL A 239 -7.22 -15.18 24.38
N GLU A 240 -7.02 -14.84 23.10
CA GLU A 240 -5.85 -14.07 22.65
C GLU A 240 -5.79 -12.70 23.32
N CYS A 241 -6.92 -11.99 23.48
CA CYS A 241 -6.97 -10.71 24.18
C CYS A 241 -6.55 -10.82 25.66
N LEU A 242 -7.00 -11.85 26.36
CA LEU A 242 -6.62 -12.09 27.76
C LEU A 242 -5.13 -12.43 27.88
N LEU A 243 -4.65 -13.38 27.07
CA LEU A 243 -3.25 -13.80 27.05
C LEU A 243 -2.32 -12.62 26.70
N SER A 244 -2.71 -11.82 25.70
CA SER A 244 -1.93 -10.64 25.28
C SER A 244 -1.92 -9.56 26.36
N LYS A 245 -3.01 -9.39 27.12
CA LYS A 245 -3.05 -8.46 28.25
C LYS A 245 -2.06 -8.89 29.35
N VAL A 246 -2.05 -10.18 29.73
CA VAL A 246 -1.08 -10.72 30.69
C VAL A 246 0.35 -10.51 30.18
N GLY A 247 0.61 -10.83 28.90
CA GLY A 247 1.93 -10.66 28.30
C GLY A 247 2.43 -9.21 28.32
N ALA A 248 1.53 -8.26 28.04
CA ALA A 248 1.86 -6.83 28.09
C ALA A 248 2.14 -6.33 29.52
N ILE A 249 1.40 -6.80 30.53
CA ILE A 249 1.57 -6.38 31.93
C ILE A 249 2.83 -7.00 32.54
N ASN A 250 3.05 -8.29 32.32
CA ASN A 250 4.16 -9.04 32.94
C ASN A 250 5.46 -8.96 32.14
N GLY A 251 5.43 -8.38 30.93
CA GLY A 251 6.60 -8.27 30.06
C GLY A 251 7.04 -9.60 29.44
N CYS A 252 6.12 -10.55 29.25
CA CYS A 252 6.38 -11.86 28.66
C CYS A 252 5.60 -12.08 27.36
N GLU A 253 6.07 -13.01 26.53
CA GLU A 253 5.35 -13.44 25.32
C GLU A 253 4.41 -14.60 25.68
N GLY A 254 3.19 -14.58 25.15
CA GLY A 254 2.19 -15.62 25.39
C GLY A 254 2.35 -16.79 24.42
N ASP A 255 2.38 -18.02 24.92
CA ASP A 255 2.35 -19.23 24.09
C ASP A 255 0.90 -19.51 23.63
N ALA A 256 0.64 -19.26 22.36
CA ALA A 256 -0.65 -19.49 21.69
C ALA A 256 -0.66 -20.82 20.89
N THR A 257 0.27 -21.73 21.15
CA THR A 257 0.37 -23.02 20.45
C THR A 257 -0.85 -23.91 20.78
N PRO A 258 -1.48 -24.55 19.78
CA PRO A 258 -2.61 -25.44 20.01
C PRO A 258 -2.20 -26.70 20.78
N PHE A 259 -3.16 -27.34 21.45
CA PHE A 259 -2.99 -28.59 22.21
C PHE A 259 -1.91 -28.51 23.31
N THR A 260 -1.88 -27.40 24.03
CA THR A 260 -1.02 -27.18 25.20
C THR A 260 -1.85 -27.22 26.50
N ASP A 261 -1.18 -27.27 27.65
CA ASP A 261 -1.82 -27.26 28.97
C ASP A 261 -2.25 -25.86 29.43
N VAL A 262 -2.12 -24.84 28.57
CA VAL A 262 -2.49 -23.45 28.88
C VAL A 262 -4.00 -23.31 28.92
N THR A 263 -4.55 -22.89 30.06
CA THR A 263 -5.99 -22.68 30.23
C THR A 263 -6.36 -21.23 30.50
N VAL A 264 -7.62 -20.86 30.23
CA VAL A 264 -8.16 -19.53 30.52
C VAL A 264 -8.12 -19.23 32.03
N ASP A 265 -8.30 -20.25 32.87
CA ASP A 265 -8.23 -20.09 34.34
C ASP A 265 -6.82 -19.70 34.80
N GLN A 266 -5.78 -20.32 34.23
CA GLN A 266 -4.39 -19.95 34.49
C GLN A 266 -4.11 -18.50 34.09
N VAL A 267 -4.58 -18.09 32.91
CA VAL A 267 -4.42 -16.70 32.41
C VAL A 267 -5.18 -15.72 33.31
N SER A 268 -6.37 -16.10 33.78
CA SER A 268 -7.21 -15.25 34.63
C SER A 268 -6.61 -15.04 36.02
N ASN A 269 -5.94 -16.05 36.58
CA ASN A 269 -5.25 -15.93 37.87
C ASN A 269 -4.02 -15.01 37.83
N LEU A 270 -3.51 -14.70 36.63
CA LEU A 270 -2.37 -13.79 36.42
C LEU A 270 -2.79 -12.34 36.15
N LEU A 271 -4.09 -12.06 36.00
CA LEU A 271 -4.67 -10.72 35.81
C LEU A 271 -5.22 -10.16 37.11
#